data_AF-A0A401Q2W7-F1
#
_entry.id   AF-A0A401Q2W7-F1
#
_cell.length_a   1.000
_cell.length_b   1.000
_cell.length_c   1.000
_cell.angle_alpha   90.00
_cell.angle_beta   90.00
_cell.angle_gamma   90.00
#
_symmetry.space_group_name_H-M   'P 1'
#
loop_
_entity.id
_entity.type
_entity.pdbx_description
1 polymer ?
#
loop_
_entity_poly.entity_id
_entity_poly.type
_entity_poly.pdbx_seq_one_letter_code
_entity_poly.pdbx_strand_id
1 'polypeptide(L)'
;CFKDRAIEKEILNLQVFCHNQGCTWSGPLRELEEKHRTTCEQKPLRCPFNVVGCTEMVPSHKVHEHNQASMQQHLYCVLQSLQGLVKQAGVSSEGPVLAQTIGRDKGRGPKSDGDKEPWRDRAEEELKVKVQTFENIVTVLNREVGETLNAVLAQERSLKEQEAVTAQLKSKVTFKLLDQSERRQHVVSAFKPDVNSASFRKPAQPMNVASGCPEFLTLAQLRANWRGFVADEVMFIKVIVEP
;
A
#
# COMPACT_ATOMS: atom_id res chain seq x y z
N CYS A 1 16.87 -4.93 -12.41
CA CYS A 1 17.09 -3.99 -13.52
C CYS A 1 17.76 -2.75 -12.92
N PHE A 2 19.03 -2.47 -13.27
CA PHE A 2 19.70 -1.26 -12.80
C PHE A 2 18.95 -0.05 -13.37
N LYS A 3 18.54 0.89 -12.51
CA LYS A 3 18.02 2.18 -12.98
C LYS A 3 19.20 2.97 -13.54
N ASP A 4 19.25 3.12 -14.85
CA ASP A 4 20.23 3.98 -15.49
C ASP A 4 19.91 5.44 -15.14
N ARG A 5 20.66 5.97 -14.17
CA ARG A 5 20.49 7.34 -13.67
C ARG A 5 20.90 8.39 -14.69
N ALA A 6 21.70 8.06 -15.70
CA ALA A 6 22.05 8.97 -16.77
C ALA A 6 20.87 9.10 -17.74
N ILE A 7 20.31 7.98 -18.17
CA ILE A 7 19.11 7.94 -19.01
C ILE A 7 17.91 8.58 -18.30
N GLU A 8 17.72 8.34 -17.00
CA GLU A 8 16.65 8.98 -16.21
C GLU A 8 16.76 10.52 -16.20
N LYS A 9 17.98 11.06 -16.12
CA LYS A 9 18.22 12.51 -16.22
C LYS A 9 17.93 13.05 -17.61
N GLU A 10 18.31 12.33 -18.66
CA GLU A 10 18.03 12.73 -20.04
C GLU A 10 16.52 12.74 -20.32
N ILE A 11 15.79 11.70 -19.88
CA ILE A 11 14.34 11.61 -20.02
C ILE A 11 13.64 12.78 -19.32
N LEU A 12 14.03 13.10 -18.08
CA LEU A 12 13.41 14.18 -17.31
C LEU A 12 13.66 15.58 -17.90
N ASN A 13 14.68 15.73 -18.75
CA ASN A 13 15.01 17.00 -19.41
C ASN A 13 14.40 17.12 -20.82
N LEU A 14 13.69 16.11 -21.32
CA LEU A 14 13.01 16.17 -22.62
C LEU A 14 11.97 17.30 -22.63
N GLN A 15 11.97 18.10 -23.70
CA GLN A 15 10.95 19.10 -23.95
C GLN A 15 9.64 18.42 -24.37
N VAL A 16 8.58 18.70 -23.62
CA VAL A 16 7.26 18.10 -23.82
C VAL A 16 6.16 19.17 -23.77
N PHE A 17 5.02 18.86 -24.38
CA PHE A 17 3.81 19.65 -24.31
C PHE A 17 2.82 19.03 -23.32
N CYS A 18 1.96 19.83 -22.70
CA CYS A 18 0.86 19.30 -21.91
C CYS A 18 -0.13 18.52 -22.79
N HIS A 19 -0.56 17.34 -22.33
CA HIS A 19 -1.55 16.51 -23.03
C HIS A 19 -3.00 17.03 -22.92
N ASN A 20 -3.29 17.86 -21.92
CA ASN A 20 -4.65 18.36 -21.72
C ASN A 20 -5.06 19.29 -22.86
N GLN A 21 -6.17 18.98 -23.53
CA GLN A 21 -6.67 19.78 -24.65
C GLN A 21 -6.89 21.23 -24.22
N GLY A 22 -6.39 22.18 -25.03
CA GLY A 22 -6.47 23.61 -24.75
C GLY A 22 -5.38 24.15 -23.82
N CYS A 23 -4.49 23.31 -23.28
CA CYS A 23 -3.33 23.77 -22.53
C CYS A 23 -2.19 24.15 -23.48
N THR A 24 -1.61 25.34 -23.31
CA THR A 24 -0.47 25.83 -24.13
C THR A 24 0.89 25.63 -23.45
N TRP A 25 0.92 25.00 -22.28
CA TRP A 25 2.16 24.81 -21.53
C TRP A 25 3.11 23.83 -22.24
N SER A 26 4.39 24.21 -22.29
CA SER A 26 5.51 23.38 -22.76
C SER A 26 6.74 23.61 -21.89
N GLY A 27 7.53 22.57 -21.67
CA GLY A 27 8.75 22.65 -20.88
C GLY A 27 9.40 21.27 -20.68
N PRO A 28 10.43 21.17 -19.82
CA PRO A 28 11.03 19.88 -19.45
C PRO A 28 10.02 18.94 -18.79
N LEU A 29 10.13 17.64 -19.07
CA LEU A 29 9.26 16.61 -18.48
C LEU A 29 9.24 16.67 -16.95
N ARG A 30 10.38 16.94 -16.31
CA ARG A 30 10.47 17.17 -14.85
C ARG A 30 9.45 18.19 -14.36
N GLU A 31 9.38 19.35 -15.02
CA GLU A 31 8.47 20.43 -14.62
C GLU A 31 7.01 20.09 -14.90
N LEU A 32 6.76 19.31 -15.96
CA LEU A 32 5.43 18.78 -16.26
C LEU A 32 4.93 17.92 -15.09
N GLU A 33 5.77 17.01 -14.61
CA GLU A 33 5.40 16.05 -13.56
C GLU A 33 5.37 16.66 -12.16
N GLU A 34 6.36 17.48 -11.80
CA GLU A 34 6.51 18.04 -10.46
C GLU A 34 5.53 19.18 -10.18
N LYS A 35 5.23 20.02 -11.19
CA LYS A 35 4.47 21.26 -10.99
C LYS A 35 3.23 21.39 -11.87
N HIS A 36 3.36 21.22 -13.19
CA HIS A 36 2.25 21.52 -14.09
C HIS A 36 1.09 20.52 -13.98
N ARG A 37 1.36 19.22 -13.82
CA ARG A 37 0.34 18.15 -13.75
C ARG A 37 -0.71 18.36 -12.64
N THR A 38 -0.33 19.03 -11.56
CA THR A 38 -1.22 19.32 -10.43
C THR A 38 -1.90 20.68 -10.55
N THR A 39 -1.30 21.63 -11.28
CA THR A 39 -1.76 23.02 -11.38
C THR A 39 -2.39 23.39 -12.73
N CYS A 40 -2.42 22.45 -13.70
CA CYS A 40 -2.99 22.68 -15.02
C CYS A 40 -4.48 23.03 -14.96
N GLU A 41 -4.85 24.24 -15.41
CA GLU A 41 -6.23 24.74 -15.44
C GLU A 41 -7.15 23.99 -16.41
N GLN A 42 -6.54 23.34 -17.42
CA GLN A 42 -7.23 22.53 -18.43
C GLN A 42 -7.34 21.06 -18.04
N LYS A 43 -6.83 20.69 -16.86
CA LYS A 43 -6.94 19.32 -16.35
C LYS A 43 -8.41 18.96 -16.12
N PRO A 44 -8.91 17.87 -16.70
CA PRO A 44 -10.24 17.35 -16.38
C PRO A 44 -10.27 16.82 -14.94
N LEU A 45 -11.21 17.31 -14.15
CA LEU A 45 -11.49 16.88 -12.79
C LEU A 45 -12.90 16.29 -12.71
N ARG A 46 -13.09 15.28 -11.87
CA ARG A 46 -14.45 14.82 -11.52
C ARG A 46 -15.14 15.89 -10.70
N CYS A 47 -16.43 16.09 -10.96
CA CYS A 47 -17.27 16.95 -10.13
C CYS A 47 -17.21 16.51 -8.64
N PRO A 48 -17.13 17.45 -7.67
CA PRO A 48 -17.16 17.13 -6.24
C PRO A 48 -18.40 16.33 -5.80
N PHE A 49 -19.53 16.48 -6.51
CA PHE A 49 -20.77 15.72 -6.28
C PHE A 49 -20.75 14.30 -6.87
N ASN A 50 -19.61 13.82 -7.37
CA ASN A 50 -19.46 12.43 -7.83
C ASN A 50 -19.79 11.41 -6.74
N VAL A 51 -19.51 11.72 -5.47
CA VAL A 51 -19.83 10.84 -4.32
C VAL A 51 -21.33 10.59 -4.15
N VAL A 52 -22.19 11.47 -4.66
CA VAL A 52 -23.65 11.32 -4.64
C VAL A 52 -24.25 11.05 -6.03
N GLY A 53 -23.42 10.88 -7.06
CA GLY A 53 -23.85 10.39 -8.38
C GLY A 53 -23.61 11.31 -9.58
N CYS A 54 -22.93 12.46 -9.45
CA CYS A 54 -22.59 13.28 -10.62
C CYS A 54 -21.36 12.74 -11.37
N THR A 55 -21.52 12.34 -12.63
CA THR A 55 -20.44 11.69 -13.42
C THR A 55 -19.63 12.63 -14.31
N GLU A 56 -19.89 13.94 -14.25
CA GLU A 56 -19.26 14.91 -15.14
C GLU A 56 -17.75 15.08 -14.90
N MET A 57 -17.01 15.14 -16.01
CA MET A 57 -15.58 15.48 -16.04
C MET A 57 -15.43 16.90 -16.55
N VAL A 58 -14.99 17.82 -15.69
CA VAL A 58 -15.02 19.27 -15.95
C VAL A 58 -13.59 19.81 -15.90
N PRO A 59 -13.16 20.70 -16.83
CA PRO A 59 -11.88 21.40 -16.70
C PRO A 59 -11.77 22.11 -15.36
N SER A 60 -10.60 22.05 -14.72
CA SER A 60 -10.36 22.59 -13.38
C SER A 60 -10.92 24.01 -13.18
N HIS A 61 -10.68 24.90 -14.14
CA HIS A 61 -11.15 26.30 -14.08
C HIS A 61 -12.69 26.47 -14.22
N LYS A 62 -13.41 25.46 -14.74
CA LYS A 62 -14.87 25.50 -14.96
C LYS A 62 -15.68 24.74 -13.91
N VAL A 63 -15.03 24.11 -12.92
CA VAL A 63 -15.74 23.33 -11.89
C VAL A 63 -16.76 24.21 -11.15
N HIS A 64 -16.42 25.46 -10.85
CA HIS A 64 -17.34 26.38 -10.17
C HIS A 64 -18.58 26.70 -11.02
N GLU A 65 -18.37 27.02 -12.30
CA GLU A 65 -19.46 27.29 -13.25
C GLU A 65 -20.39 26.08 -13.38
N HIS A 66 -19.83 24.86 -13.52
CA HIS A 66 -20.60 23.62 -13.53
C HIS A 66 -21.42 23.44 -12.23
N ASN A 67 -20.80 23.63 -11.07
CA ASN A 67 -21.47 23.49 -9.77
C ASN A 67 -22.67 24.44 -9.63
N GLN A 68 -22.56 25.66 -10.17
CA GLN A 68 -23.65 26.61 -10.17
C GLN A 68 -24.73 26.24 -11.18
N ALA A 69 -24.36 25.90 -12.42
CA ALA A 69 -25.30 25.58 -13.50
C ALA A 69 -26.06 24.26 -13.26
N SER A 70 -25.44 23.31 -12.55
CA SER A 70 -26.01 21.97 -12.30
C SER A 70 -26.58 21.79 -10.88
N MET A 71 -26.84 22.88 -10.15
CA MET A 71 -27.28 22.82 -8.75
C MET A 71 -28.56 22.00 -8.54
N GLN A 72 -29.53 22.06 -9.46
CA GLN A 72 -30.76 21.25 -9.38
C GLN A 72 -30.47 19.75 -9.51
N GLN A 73 -29.59 19.37 -10.44
CA GLN A 73 -29.16 17.99 -10.61
C GLN A 73 -28.39 17.50 -9.39
N HIS A 74 -27.49 18.33 -8.86
CA HIS A 74 -26.74 18.00 -7.64
C HIS A 74 -27.65 17.81 -6.43
N LEU A 75 -28.67 18.67 -6.26
CA LEU A 75 -29.67 18.51 -5.22
C LEU A 75 -30.46 17.20 -5.38
N TYR A 76 -30.85 16.85 -6.61
CA TYR A 76 -31.53 15.58 -6.89
C TYR A 76 -30.66 14.37 -6.50
N CYS A 77 -29.38 14.37 -6.87
CA CYS A 77 -28.42 13.34 -6.48
C CYS A 77 -28.31 13.16 -4.95
N VAL A 78 -28.29 14.27 -4.21
CA VAL A 78 -28.28 14.25 -2.73
C VAL A 78 -29.58 13.65 -2.18
N LEU A 79 -30.74 14.08 -2.69
CA LEU A 79 -32.04 13.58 -2.24
C LEU A 79 -32.18 12.07 -2.48
N GLN A 80 -31.73 11.57 -3.63
CA GLN A 80 -31.74 10.13 -3.92
C GLN A 80 -30.84 9.35 -2.94
N SER A 81 -29.66 9.88 -2.65
CA SER A 81 -28.72 9.27 -1.70
C SER A 81 -29.34 9.18 -0.30
N LEU A 82 -30.02 10.25 0.17
CA LEU A 82 -30.71 10.27 1.47
C LEU A 82 -31.90 9.31 1.53
N GLN A 83 -32.70 9.24 0.46
CA GLN A 83 -33.82 8.29 0.39
C GLN A 83 -33.34 6.83 0.48
N GLY A 84 -32.17 6.51 -0.07
CA GLY A 84 -31.53 5.20 0.09
C GLY A 84 -31.20 4.89 1.55
N LEU A 85 -30.66 5.86 2.29
CA LEU A 85 -30.31 5.72 3.70
C LEU A 85 -31.54 5.57 4.61
N VAL A 86 -32.62 6.33 4.36
CA VAL A 86 -33.88 6.22 5.13
C VAL A 86 -34.51 4.83 4.96
N LYS A 87 -34.48 4.27 3.74
CA LYS A 87 -34.95 2.90 3.49
C LYS A 87 -34.10 1.85 4.20
N GLN A 88 -32.79 2.07 4.32
CA GLN A 88 -31.87 1.17 5.04
C GLN A 88 -32.03 1.26 6.57
N ALA A 89 -32.40 2.44 7.09
CA ALA A 89 -32.61 2.68 8.51
C ALA A 89 -33.99 2.23 9.04
N GLY A 90 -34.90 1.75 8.18
CA GLY A 90 -36.21 1.23 8.59
C GLY A 90 -37.14 2.24 9.27
N VAL A 91 -36.91 3.55 9.08
CA VAL A 91 -37.73 4.60 9.70
C VAL A 91 -39.03 4.76 8.89
N SER A 92 -40.11 4.17 9.40
CA SER A 92 -41.46 4.35 8.85
C SER A 92 -41.95 5.78 9.10
N SER A 93 -42.55 6.39 8.08
CA SER A 93 -42.99 7.79 8.05
C SER A 93 -44.31 8.03 8.79
N GLU A 94 -44.39 7.70 10.08
CA GLU A 94 -45.50 8.13 10.93
C GLU A 94 -44.96 8.87 12.17
N GLY A 95 -45.18 10.18 12.20
CA GLY A 95 -44.87 11.02 13.37
C GLY A 95 -45.85 10.78 14.51
N PRO A 96 -45.49 11.01 15.78
CA PRO A 96 -46.37 10.73 16.91
C PRO A 96 -47.51 11.73 17.00
N VAL A 97 -48.76 11.24 17.01
CA VAL A 97 -49.95 11.98 17.43
C VAL A 97 -49.95 12.07 18.97
N LEU A 98 -50.01 13.29 19.49
CA LEU A 98 -50.09 13.57 20.92
C LEU A 98 -51.51 13.28 21.44
N ALA A 99 -51.77 12.06 21.92
CA ALA A 99 -53.01 11.74 22.62
C ALA A 99 -52.88 12.06 24.13
N GLN A 100 -53.55 13.12 24.56
CA GLN A 100 -53.81 13.41 25.96
C GLN A 100 -54.83 12.40 26.52
N THR A 101 -54.50 11.76 27.64
CA THR A 101 -55.52 11.15 28.50
C THR A 101 -55.28 11.57 29.94
N ILE A 102 -56.20 12.39 30.42
CA ILE A 102 -56.39 12.79 31.81
C ILE A 102 -56.90 11.55 32.57
N GLY A 103 -56.19 11.14 33.61
CA GLY A 103 -56.61 10.07 34.52
C GLY A 103 -56.09 10.35 35.92
N ARG A 104 -56.96 10.95 36.75
CA ARG A 104 -56.81 11.06 38.21
C ARG A 104 -56.68 9.66 38.81
N ASP A 105 -55.68 9.42 39.64
CA ASP A 105 -55.82 8.44 40.70
C ASP A 105 -55.23 8.97 42.02
N LYS A 106 -56.05 8.92 43.07
CA LYS A 106 -55.73 9.28 44.45
C LYS A 106 -55.84 8.00 45.26
N GLY A 107 -54.73 7.55 45.85
CA GLY A 107 -54.79 6.51 46.88
C GLY A 107 -53.45 6.27 47.53
N ARG A 108 -53.32 6.68 48.80
CA ARG A 108 -52.22 6.36 49.70
C ARG A 108 -52.74 5.34 50.72
N GLY A 109 -52.04 4.23 50.94
CA GLY A 109 -52.33 3.21 51.96
C GLY A 109 -51.23 2.14 52.02
N PRO A 110 -51.02 1.46 53.15
CA PRO A 110 -49.68 1.20 53.70
C PRO A 110 -49.01 -0.12 53.25
N LYS A 111 -47.68 -0.13 53.33
CA LYS A 111 -46.80 -1.29 53.11
C LYS A 111 -46.96 -2.33 54.22
N SER A 112 -47.08 -3.60 53.84
CA SER A 112 -46.63 -4.74 54.63
C SER A 112 -46.31 -5.93 53.72
N ASP A 113 -45.12 -6.49 53.95
CA ASP A 113 -44.70 -7.88 53.79
C ASP A 113 -44.86 -8.60 52.44
N GLY A 114 -43.71 -8.97 51.87
CA GLY A 114 -43.54 -10.30 51.27
C GLY A 114 -43.47 -10.40 49.75
N ASP A 115 -43.62 -9.32 49.00
CA ASP A 115 -43.61 -9.41 47.54
C ASP A 115 -42.18 -9.31 46.98
N LYS A 116 -41.67 -10.41 46.43
CA LYS A 116 -40.51 -10.39 45.54
C LYS A 116 -40.81 -9.38 44.44
N GLU A 117 -40.11 -8.26 44.46
CA GLU A 117 -40.39 -7.17 43.54
C GLU A 117 -40.00 -7.55 42.10
N PRO A 118 -40.96 -7.68 41.17
CA PRO A 118 -40.71 -8.21 39.82
C PRO A 118 -39.70 -7.41 39.00
N TRP A 119 -39.47 -6.15 39.38
CA TRP A 119 -38.48 -5.28 38.76
C TRP A 119 -37.04 -5.62 39.16
N ARG A 120 -36.79 -6.27 40.32
CA ARG A 120 -35.46 -6.77 40.68
C ARG A 120 -35.05 -7.93 39.79
N ASP A 121 -35.94 -8.87 39.56
CA ASP A 121 -35.68 -10.03 38.70
C ASP A 121 -35.41 -9.59 37.25
N ARG A 122 -36.15 -8.59 36.76
CA ARG A 122 -35.91 -7.99 35.43
C ARG A 122 -34.56 -7.26 35.36
N ALA A 123 -34.22 -6.48 36.39
CA ALA A 123 -32.93 -5.78 36.45
C ALA A 123 -31.74 -6.76 36.59
N GLU A 124 -31.92 -7.86 37.31
CA GLU A 124 -30.93 -8.92 37.44
C GLU A 124 -30.72 -9.65 36.11
N GLU A 125 -31.80 -9.95 35.38
CA GLU A 125 -31.72 -10.55 34.05
C GLU A 125 -31.04 -9.61 33.05
N GLU A 126 -31.40 -8.32 33.08
CA GLU A 126 -30.74 -7.29 32.25
C GLU A 126 -29.25 -7.18 32.58
N LEU A 127 -28.88 -7.26 33.86
CA LEU A 127 -27.49 -7.24 34.30
C LEU A 127 -26.73 -8.49 33.85
N LYS A 128 -27.34 -9.68 33.92
CA LYS A 128 -26.76 -10.93 33.41
C LYS A 128 -26.50 -10.85 31.90
N VAL A 129 -27.47 -10.34 31.14
CA VAL A 129 -27.29 -10.14 29.68
C VAL A 129 -26.15 -9.16 29.40
N LYS A 130 -26.04 -8.08 30.17
CA LYS A 130 -24.94 -7.10 30.05
C LYS A 130 -23.59 -7.73 30.39
N VAL A 131 -23.48 -8.47 31.49
CA VAL A 131 -22.25 -9.17 31.89
C VAL A 131 -21.84 -10.18 30.83
N GLN A 132 -22.76 -11.01 30.35
CA GLN A 132 -22.49 -11.98 29.27
C GLN A 132 -22.02 -11.29 27.99
N THR A 133 -22.60 -10.14 27.66
CA THR A 133 -22.17 -9.34 26.51
C THR A 133 -20.73 -8.85 26.69
N PHE A 134 -20.37 -8.35 27.87
CA PHE A 134 -18.99 -7.95 28.17
C PHE A 134 -18.01 -9.12 28.13
N GLU A 135 -18.37 -10.28 28.69
CA GLU A 135 -17.53 -11.48 28.63
C GLU A 135 -17.26 -11.93 27.20
N ASN A 136 -18.28 -11.90 26.34
CA ASN A 136 -18.15 -12.21 24.91
C ASN A 136 -17.21 -11.21 24.22
N ILE A 137 -17.37 -9.90 24.49
CA ILE A 137 -16.50 -8.85 23.96
C ILE A 137 -15.05 -9.09 24.40
N VAL A 138 -14.81 -9.32 25.69
CA VAL A 138 -13.47 -9.59 26.24
C VAL A 138 -12.85 -10.82 25.58
N THR A 139 -13.64 -11.86 25.35
CA THR A 139 -13.16 -13.09 24.70
C THR A 139 -12.72 -12.84 23.26
N VAL A 140 -13.51 -12.10 22.48
CA VAL A 140 -13.17 -11.73 21.09
C VAL A 140 -11.92 -10.85 21.07
N LEU A 141 -11.86 -9.82 21.92
CA LEU A 141 -10.70 -8.92 22.00
C LEU A 141 -9.43 -9.67 22.41
N ASN A 142 -9.51 -10.58 23.39
CA ASN A 142 -8.35 -11.38 23.80
C ASN A 142 -7.87 -12.30 22.67
N ARG A 143 -8.79 -12.84 21.86
CA ARG A 143 -8.44 -13.62 20.67
C ARG A 143 -7.76 -12.75 19.62
N GLU A 144 -8.33 -11.59 19.28
CA GLU A 144 -7.74 -10.65 18.31
C GLU A 144 -6.35 -10.19 18.75
N VAL A 145 -6.17 -9.88 20.04
CA VAL A 145 -4.85 -9.55 20.62
C VAL A 145 -3.88 -10.73 20.51
N GLY A 146 -4.34 -11.96 20.77
CA GLY A 146 -3.54 -13.16 20.60
C GLY A 146 -3.12 -13.42 19.15
N GLU A 147 -4.05 -13.26 18.20
CA GLU A 147 -3.80 -13.41 16.77
C GLU A 147 -2.80 -12.35 16.25
N THR A 148 -2.97 -11.10 16.67
CA THR A 148 -2.05 -10.00 16.32
C THR A 148 -0.66 -10.22 16.92
N LEU A 149 -0.55 -10.63 18.19
CA LEU A 149 0.73 -10.95 18.82
C LEU A 149 1.46 -12.08 18.06
N ASN A 150 0.75 -13.14 17.69
CA ASN A 150 1.33 -14.24 16.93
C ASN A 150 1.82 -13.80 15.54
N ALA A 151 1.05 -12.94 14.86
CA ALA A 151 1.45 -12.36 13.57
C ALA A 151 2.71 -11.50 13.70
N VAL A 152 2.79 -10.65 14.74
CA VAL A 152 3.97 -9.82 15.03
C VAL A 152 5.19 -10.69 15.29
N LEU A 153 5.10 -11.70 16.15
CA LEU A 153 6.20 -12.61 16.44
C LEU A 153 6.65 -13.41 15.21
N ALA A 154 5.72 -13.80 14.33
CA ALA A 154 6.06 -14.43 13.05
C ALA A 154 6.79 -13.48 12.10
N GLN A 155 6.38 -12.20 12.07
CA GLN A 155 7.05 -11.16 11.29
C GLN A 155 8.45 -10.86 11.83
N GLU A 156 8.63 -10.77 13.15
CA GLU A 156 9.94 -10.58 13.79
C GLU A 156 10.90 -11.73 13.48
N ARG A 157 10.43 -12.98 13.52
CA ARG A 157 11.24 -14.15 13.11
C ARG A 157 11.67 -14.04 11.65
N SER A 158 10.74 -13.68 10.76
CA SER A 158 11.03 -13.49 9.33
C SER A 158 12.04 -12.36 9.09
N LEU A 159 11.95 -11.25 9.85
CA LEU A 159 12.90 -10.15 9.79
C LEU A 159 14.30 -10.59 10.25
N LYS A 160 14.41 -11.31 11.36
CA LYS A 160 15.69 -11.85 11.85
C LYS A 160 16.35 -12.81 10.85
N GLU A 161 15.57 -13.71 10.25
CA GLU A 161 16.06 -14.58 9.18
C GLU A 161 16.55 -13.77 7.98
N GLN A 162 15.80 -12.75 7.56
CA GLN A 162 16.16 -11.89 6.45
C GLN A 162 17.43 -11.09 6.76
N GLU A 163 17.59 -10.56 7.97
CA GLU A 163 18.80 -9.88 8.41
C GLU A 163 20.02 -10.80 8.39
N ALA A 164 19.88 -12.03 8.87
CA ALA A 164 20.96 -13.03 8.84
C ALA A 164 21.41 -13.37 7.41
N VAL A 165 20.45 -13.60 6.50
CA VAL A 165 20.73 -13.84 5.08
C VAL A 165 21.37 -12.61 4.43
N THR A 166 20.86 -11.41 4.72
CA THR A 166 21.38 -10.16 4.17
C THR A 166 22.79 -9.88 4.68
N ALA A 167 23.10 -10.21 5.93
CA ALA A 167 24.44 -10.06 6.49
C ALA A 167 25.46 -10.92 5.72
N GLN A 168 25.13 -12.18 5.42
CA GLN A 168 25.97 -13.07 4.63
C GLN A 168 26.13 -12.62 3.16
N LEU A 169 25.15 -11.88 2.64
CA LEU A 169 25.20 -11.32 1.29
C LEU A 169 25.92 -9.96 1.21
N LYS A 170 26.44 -9.40 2.31
CA LYS A 170 27.30 -8.20 2.27
C LYS A 170 28.77 -8.52 1.95
N SER A 171 29.12 -9.80 2.04
CA SER A 171 30.41 -10.37 1.70
C SER A 171 30.87 -9.97 0.30
N LYS A 172 32.13 -9.52 0.17
CA LYS A 172 32.70 -9.17 -1.14
C LYS A 172 32.78 -10.42 -2.01
N VAL A 173 32.26 -10.32 -3.23
CA VAL A 173 32.28 -11.38 -4.22
C VAL A 173 33.37 -11.08 -5.24
N THR A 174 34.27 -12.03 -5.46
CA THR A 174 35.39 -11.92 -6.40
C THR A 174 35.27 -12.98 -7.49
N PHE A 175 35.18 -12.54 -8.74
CA PHE A 175 35.26 -13.37 -9.94
C PHE A 175 36.70 -13.39 -10.46
N LYS A 176 37.16 -14.57 -10.89
CA LYS A 176 38.47 -14.75 -11.51
C LYS A 176 38.34 -15.57 -12.78
N LEU A 177 38.88 -15.09 -13.89
CA LEU A 177 39.20 -15.91 -15.04
C LEU A 177 40.63 -16.43 -14.86
N LEU A 178 40.78 -17.75 -14.80
CA LEU A 178 42.07 -18.35 -14.53
C LEU A 178 42.92 -18.44 -15.79
N ASP A 179 44.02 -17.70 -15.81
CA ASP A 179 45.18 -18.04 -16.64
C ASP A 179 45.75 -19.42 -16.23
N GLN A 180 45.72 -20.34 -17.18
CA GLN A 180 46.13 -21.73 -17.11
C GLN A 180 47.61 -21.92 -17.44
N SER A 181 48.32 -20.87 -17.88
CA SER A 181 49.77 -20.89 -18.06
C SER A 181 50.51 -20.84 -16.73
N GLU A 182 51.82 -21.14 -16.77
CA GLU A 182 52.70 -21.02 -15.59
C GLU A 182 52.77 -19.59 -15.04
N ARG A 183 52.42 -18.58 -15.83
CA ARG A 183 52.46 -17.16 -15.42
C ARG A 183 51.35 -16.81 -14.42
N ARG A 184 50.26 -17.58 -14.37
CA ARG A 184 49.12 -17.41 -13.44
C ARG A 184 48.58 -15.97 -13.39
N GLN A 185 48.57 -15.25 -14.52
CA GLN A 185 48.05 -13.88 -14.62
C GLN A 185 46.53 -13.87 -14.77
N HIS A 186 45.84 -14.24 -13.70
CA HIS A 186 44.38 -14.30 -13.67
C HIS A 186 43.76 -12.91 -13.83
N VAL A 187 42.66 -12.81 -14.58
CA VAL A 187 41.82 -11.60 -14.60
C VAL A 187 40.91 -11.65 -13.39
N VAL A 188 40.91 -10.60 -12.57
CA VAL A 188 40.16 -10.54 -11.32
C VAL A 188 39.26 -9.33 -11.34
N SER A 189 37.99 -9.52 -10.98
CA SER A 189 37.06 -8.43 -10.68
C SER A 189 36.29 -8.77 -9.43
N ALA A 190 36.01 -7.75 -8.63
CA ALA A 190 35.26 -7.93 -7.40
C ALA A 190 34.21 -6.84 -7.25
N PHE A 191 33.10 -7.20 -6.63
CA PHE A 191 32.09 -6.24 -6.24
C PHE A 191 31.60 -6.54 -4.82
N LYS A 192 31.08 -5.50 -4.16
CA LYS A 192 30.30 -5.66 -2.95
C LYS A 192 28.82 -5.70 -3.35
N PRO A 193 28.08 -6.76 -2.97
CA PRO A 193 26.66 -6.83 -3.29
C PRO A 193 25.88 -5.62 -2.79
N ASP A 194 24.96 -5.12 -3.61
CA ASP A 194 23.99 -4.12 -3.18
C ASP A 194 22.80 -4.80 -2.52
N VAL A 195 22.70 -4.68 -1.20
CA VAL A 195 21.62 -5.27 -0.39
C VAL A 195 20.22 -4.79 -0.79
N ASN A 196 20.11 -3.65 -1.47
CA ASN A 196 18.83 -3.13 -1.96
C ASN A 196 18.42 -3.78 -3.30
N SER A 197 19.36 -4.41 -4.01
CA SER A 197 19.09 -5.12 -5.26
C SER A 197 18.21 -6.35 -5.02
N ALA A 198 17.35 -6.66 -5.98
CA ALA A 198 16.57 -7.91 -5.97
C ALA A 198 17.48 -9.16 -6.06
N SER A 199 18.71 -9.01 -6.55
CA SER A 199 19.69 -10.10 -6.66
C SER A 199 20.16 -10.67 -5.32
N PHE A 200 20.16 -9.84 -4.27
CA PHE A 200 20.77 -10.17 -2.97
C PHE A 200 19.75 -10.16 -1.82
N ARG A 201 18.49 -10.45 -2.14
CA ARG A 201 17.42 -10.68 -1.15
C ARG A 201 17.14 -12.17 -0.99
N LYS A 202 16.35 -12.53 0.03
CA LYS A 202 15.86 -13.91 0.24
C LYS A 202 15.22 -14.42 -1.07
N PRO A 203 15.67 -15.58 -1.61
CA PRO A 203 15.10 -16.10 -2.85
C PRO A 203 13.61 -16.42 -2.68
N ALA A 204 12.78 -15.80 -3.52
CA ALA A 204 11.36 -16.15 -3.65
C ALA A 204 11.12 -17.17 -4.79
N GLN A 205 12.15 -17.42 -5.59
CA GLN A 205 12.20 -18.35 -6.72
C GLN A 205 13.51 -19.15 -6.64
N PRO A 206 13.68 -20.23 -7.43
CA PRO A 206 14.89 -21.06 -7.39
C PRO A 206 16.20 -20.29 -7.63
N MET A 207 16.16 -19.18 -8.37
CA MET A 207 17.30 -18.31 -8.58
C MET A 207 16.88 -16.83 -8.52
N ASN A 208 17.71 -16.01 -7.88
CA ASN A 208 17.61 -14.57 -7.99
C ASN A 208 18.15 -14.08 -9.33
N VAL A 209 17.81 -12.84 -9.69
CA VAL A 209 18.41 -12.16 -10.85
C VAL A 209 19.93 -12.15 -10.70
N ALA A 210 20.66 -12.59 -11.73
CA ALA A 210 22.11 -12.60 -11.71
C ALA A 210 22.70 -11.19 -11.50
N SER A 211 23.81 -11.13 -10.77
CA SER A 211 24.59 -9.90 -10.55
C SER A 211 26.07 -10.23 -10.75
N GLY A 212 26.82 -9.31 -11.37
CA GLY A 212 28.19 -9.56 -11.79
C GLY A 212 28.87 -8.30 -12.31
N CYS A 213 29.92 -8.49 -13.11
CA CYS A 213 30.70 -7.42 -13.72
C CYS A 213 30.49 -7.46 -15.26
N PRO A 214 29.62 -6.61 -15.84
CA PRO A 214 29.34 -6.65 -17.27
C PRO A 214 30.58 -6.46 -18.17
N GLU A 215 31.55 -5.67 -17.70
CA GLU A 215 32.82 -5.43 -18.40
C GLU A 215 33.98 -6.21 -17.76
N PHE A 216 33.75 -7.48 -17.43
CA PHE A 216 34.76 -8.31 -16.74
C PHE A 216 36.06 -8.49 -17.52
N LEU A 217 35.95 -8.76 -18.83
CA LEU A 217 37.07 -8.87 -19.75
C LEU A 217 36.57 -8.63 -21.17
N THR A 218 37.21 -7.74 -21.92
CA THR A 218 36.82 -7.52 -23.32
C THR A 218 37.26 -8.69 -24.20
N LEU A 219 36.53 -8.93 -25.30
CA LEU A 219 36.90 -9.96 -26.27
C LEU A 219 38.29 -9.71 -26.88
N ALA A 220 38.71 -8.45 -27.05
CA ALA A 220 40.04 -8.12 -27.55
C ALA A 220 41.15 -8.57 -26.59
N GLN A 221 40.98 -8.32 -25.28
CA GLN A 221 41.92 -8.77 -24.25
C GLN A 221 41.94 -10.31 -24.13
N LEU A 222 40.78 -10.96 -24.20
CA LEU A 222 40.68 -12.42 -24.21
C LEU A 222 41.45 -13.01 -25.40
N ARG A 223 41.28 -12.45 -26.60
CA ARG A 223 41.97 -12.89 -27.82
C ARG A 223 43.48 -12.67 -27.74
N ALA A 224 43.91 -11.55 -27.16
CA ALA A 224 45.33 -11.23 -27.02
C ALA A 224 46.10 -12.25 -26.16
N ASN A 225 45.44 -12.88 -25.18
CA ASN A 225 46.03 -13.94 -24.34
C ASN A 225 45.22 -15.24 -24.38
N TRP A 226 44.71 -15.63 -25.55
CA TRP A 226 43.82 -16.79 -25.69
C TRP A 226 44.42 -18.08 -25.13
N ARG A 227 45.68 -18.38 -25.47
CA ARG A 227 46.38 -19.60 -25.02
C ARG A 227 46.68 -19.63 -23.52
N GLY A 228 46.63 -18.48 -22.85
CA GLY A 228 46.72 -18.42 -21.39
C GLY A 228 45.39 -18.79 -20.74
N PHE A 229 44.27 -18.32 -21.28
CA PHE A 229 42.96 -18.51 -20.66
C PHE A 229 42.22 -19.79 -21.09
N VAL A 230 42.52 -20.33 -22.27
CA VAL A 230 41.85 -21.50 -22.84
C VAL A 230 42.88 -22.58 -23.17
N ALA A 231 42.69 -23.77 -22.58
CA ALA A 231 43.45 -24.97 -22.85
C ALA A 231 42.46 -26.12 -23.06
N ASP A 232 42.71 -26.97 -24.07
CA ASP A 232 41.83 -28.09 -24.44
C ASP A 232 40.35 -27.69 -24.58
N GLU A 233 40.10 -26.51 -25.18
CA GLU A 233 38.76 -25.92 -25.34
C GLU A 233 38.01 -25.62 -24.03
N VAL A 234 38.71 -25.66 -22.89
CA VAL A 234 38.15 -25.41 -21.56
C VAL A 234 38.68 -24.10 -20.99
N MET A 235 37.78 -23.36 -20.33
CA MET A 235 38.07 -22.14 -19.58
C MET A 235 37.61 -22.30 -18.13
N PHE A 236 38.40 -21.82 -17.17
CA PHE A 236 38.04 -21.89 -15.75
C PHE A 236 37.70 -20.52 -15.18
N ILE A 237 36.52 -20.43 -14.57
CA ILE A 237 36.07 -19.28 -13.78
C ILE A 237 36.01 -19.69 -12.31
N LYS A 238 36.66 -18.92 -11.44
CA LYS A 238 36.62 -19.12 -9.99
C LYS A 238 35.87 -17.97 -9.33
N VAL A 239 34.93 -18.30 -8.46
CA VAL A 239 34.20 -17.33 -7.63
C VAL A 239 34.62 -17.52 -6.18
N ILE A 240 34.88 -16.41 -5.49
CA ILE A 240 35.25 -16.39 -4.07
C ILE A 240 34.30 -15.43 -3.36
N VAL A 241 33.70 -15.88 -2.26
CA VAL A 241 32.89 -15.05 -1.37
C VAL A 241 33.67 -14.89 -0.08
N GLU A 242 34.08 -13.65 0.24
CA GLU A 242 34.81 -13.33 1.47
C GLU A 242 33.85 -13.40 2.67
N PRO A 243 34.11 -14.20 3.71
CA PRO A 243 33.20 -14.36 4.85
C PRO A 243 32.99 -13.07 5.67
#